data_AF-A0A413R603-F1
#
_entry.id   AF-A0A413R603-F1
#
_cell.length_a   1.000
_cell.length_b   1.000
_cell.length_c   1.000
_cell.angle_alpha   90.00
_cell.angle_beta   90.00
_cell.angle_gamma   90.00
#
_symmetry.space_group_name_H-M   'P 1'
#
loop_
_entity.id
_entity.type
_entity.pdbx_description
1 polymer ?
#
loop_
_entity_poly.entity_id
_entity_poly.type
_entity_poly.pdbx_seq_one_letter_code
_entity_poly.pdbx_strand_id
1 'polypeptide(L)'
;MANELERALNNYKKNMDANRKGDAACYDCFFKYCEEEGLSKYPLKKLFVEYISMHSIVEACRTYVEGSKKAKTVQAINRYLIAMDKFYVNYIKKQGIICDELEAGCHRKED
;
A
#
# COMPACT_ATOMS: atom_id res chain seq x y z
N MET A 1 11.46 -16.71 6.60
CA MET A 1 11.67 -15.47 7.38
C MET A 1 10.52 -14.55 7.05
N ALA A 2 9.78 -14.04 8.04
CA ALA A 2 8.68 -13.12 7.75
C ALA A 2 9.29 -11.77 7.33
N ASN A 3 9.02 -11.36 6.08
CA ASN A 3 9.50 -10.10 5.52
C ASN A 3 9.01 -8.92 6.40
N GLU A 4 9.85 -7.91 6.61
CA GLU A 4 9.49 -6.75 7.46
C GLU A 4 8.21 -6.06 6.97
N LEU A 5 8.04 -5.99 5.65
CA LEU A 5 6.82 -5.48 5.02
C LEU A 5 5.58 -6.29 5.42
N GLU A 6 5.65 -7.61 5.40
CA GLU A 6 4.54 -8.49 5.79
C GLU A 6 4.16 -8.27 7.25
N ARG A 7 5.16 -8.18 8.13
CA ARG A 7 4.93 -7.91 9.56
C ARG A 7 4.32 -6.54 9.78
N ALA A 8 4.78 -5.52 9.05
CA ALA A 8 4.22 -4.18 9.10
C ALA A 8 2.76 -4.13 8.69
N LEU A 9 2.42 -4.72 7.53
CA LEU A 9 1.05 -4.78 7.03
C LEU A 9 0.16 -5.59 7.97
N ASN A 10 0.63 -6.73 8.48
CA ASN A 10 -0.11 -7.53 9.44
C ASN A 10 -0.35 -6.79 10.76
N ASN A 11 0.64 -6.06 11.27
CA ASN A 11 0.47 -5.26 12.47
C ASN A 11 -0.51 -4.09 12.24
N TYR A 12 -0.42 -3.42 11.09
CA TYR A 12 -1.37 -2.38 10.72
C TYR A 12 -2.79 -2.91 10.59
N LYS A 13 -2.98 -4.06 9.91
CA LYS A 13 -4.27 -4.76 9.77
C LYS A 13 -4.87 -5.14 11.13
N LYS A 14 -4.06 -5.59 12.08
CA LYS A 14 -4.52 -5.95 13.44
C LYS A 14 -5.03 -4.77 14.25
N ASN A 15 -4.47 -3.59 14.03
CA ASN A 15 -4.88 -2.35 14.70
C ASN A 15 -5.95 -1.58 13.90
N MET A 16 -6.52 -2.21 12.87
CA MET A 16 -7.48 -1.58 11.98
C MET A 16 -8.91 -1.77 12.51
N ASP A 17 -9.68 -0.69 12.48
CA ASP A 17 -11.09 -0.70 12.89
C ASP A 17 -11.91 -1.72 12.08
N ALA A 18 -12.88 -2.40 12.69
CA ALA A 18 -13.62 -3.50 12.05
C ALA A 18 -14.35 -3.06 10.76
N ASN A 19 -14.70 -1.78 10.66
CA ASN A 19 -15.30 -1.17 9.47
C ASN A 19 -14.36 -1.04 8.27
N ARG A 20 -13.04 -1.21 8.47
CA ARG A 20 -12.01 -1.09 7.41
C ARG A 20 -11.45 -2.43 6.94
N LYS A 21 -12.06 -3.56 7.33
CA LYS A 21 -11.67 -4.89 6.84
C LYS A 21 -11.67 -5.02 5.32
N GLY A 22 -12.44 -4.18 4.61
CA GLY A 22 -12.43 -4.09 3.15
C GLY A 22 -11.11 -3.60 2.55
N ASP A 23 -10.27 -2.92 3.32
CA ASP A 23 -8.96 -2.41 2.88
C ASP A 23 -7.85 -3.48 3.02
N ALA A 24 -8.10 -4.58 3.75
CA ALA A 24 -7.14 -5.67 3.91
C ALA A 24 -6.65 -6.21 2.57
N ALA A 25 -7.57 -6.39 1.62
CA ALA A 25 -7.25 -6.85 0.27
C ALA A 25 -6.32 -5.89 -0.50
N CYS A 26 -6.34 -4.59 -0.19
CA CYS A 26 -5.43 -3.61 -0.80
C CYS A 26 -3.99 -3.84 -0.31
N TYR A 27 -3.82 -4.07 1.00
CA TYR A 27 -2.53 -4.36 1.62
C TYR A 27 -1.95 -5.70 1.15
N ASP A 28 -2.79 -6.74 1.07
CA ASP A 28 -2.35 -8.05 0.58
C ASP A 28 -1.94 -7.99 -0.90
N CYS A 29 -2.64 -7.20 -1.72
CA CYS A 29 -2.24 -7.00 -3.12
C CYS A 29 -0.94 -6.18 -3.25
N PHE A 30 -0.75 -5.14 -2.43
CA PHE A 30 0.51 -4.39 -2.39
C PHE A 30 1.69 -5.29 -1.99
N PHE A 31 1.51 -6.12 -0.95
CA PHE A 31 2.53 -7.07 -0.52
C PHE A 31 2.91 -8.02 -1.65
N LYS A 32 1.92 -8.60 -2.32
CA LYS A 32 2.13 -9.50 -3.45
C LYS A 32 2.91 -8.83 -4.57
N TYR A 33 2.56 -7.59 -4.94
CA TYR A 33 3.33 -6.82 -5.91
C TYR A 33 4.80 -6.66 -5.47
N CYS A 34 5.05 -6.29 -4.22
CA CYS A 34 6.42 -6.21 -3.70
C CYS A 34 7.14 -7.56 -3.69
N GLU A 35 6.44 -8.69 -3.52
CA GLU A 35 7.05 -10.02 -3.64
C GLU A 35 7.40 -10.37 -5.09
N GLU A 36 6.47 -10.14 -6.02
CA GLU A 36 6.66 -10.43 -7.45
C GLU A 36 7.81 -9.60 -8.05
N GLU A 37 7.93 -8.33 -7.65
CA GLU A 37 9.03 -7.44 -8.05
C GLU A 37 10.33 -7.70 -7.26
N GLY A 38 10.33 -8.65 -6.32
CA GLY A 38 11.49 -8.98 -5.48
C GLY A 38 11.92 -7.85 -4.55
N LEU A 39 11.01 -6.93 -4.22
CA LEU A 39 11.19 -5.78 -3.33
C LEU A 39 10.95 -6.13 -1.86
N SER A 40 10.14 -7.15 -1.57
CA SER A 40 9.76 -7.57 -0.21
C SER A 40 10.94 -8.02 0.66
N LYS A 41 12.09 -8.34 0.03
CA LYS A 41 13.35 -8.68 0.70
C LYS A 41 14.05 -7.47 1.34
N TYR A 42 13.71 -6.25 0.92
CA TYR A 42 14.33 -5.04 1.43
C TYR A 42 13.69 -4.59 2.75
N PRO A 43 14.48 -4.02 3.67
CA PRO A 43 13.94 -3.44 4.89
C PRO A 43 13.02 -2.25 4.56
N LEU A 44 12.03 -1.99 5.41
CA LEU A 44 10.98 -0.99 5.17
C LEU A 44 11.53 0.38 4.78
N LYS A 45 12.56 0.85 5.50
CA LYS A 45 13.17 2.15 5.19
C LYS A 45 13.72 2.19 3.78
N LYS A 46 14.46 1.16 3.37
CA LYS A 46 15.06 1.08 2.03
C LYS A 46 13.98 0.95 0.96
N LEU A 47 13.00 0.09 1.21
CA LEU A 47 11.85 -0.09 0.34
C LEU A 47 11.14 1.23 0.04
N PHE A 48 10.73 1.97 1.08
CA PHE A 48 9.94 3.20 0.92
C PHE A 48 10.76 4.42 0.49
N VAL A 49 12.06 4.47 0.76
CA VAL A 49 12.90 5.62 0.39
C VAL A 49 13.47 5.48 -1.03
N GLU A 50 13.83 4.27 -1.46
CA GLU A 50 14.60 4.07 -2.70
C GLU A 50 13.84 3.33 -3.80
N TYR A 51 12.81 2.53 -3.46
CA TYR A 51 12.16 1.64 -4.43
C TYR A 51 10.67 1.91 -4.65
N ILE A 52 9.95 2.34 -3.61
CA ILE A 52 8.52 2.67 -3.75
C ILE A 52 8.38 4.07 -4.32
N SER A 53 7.70 4.11 -5.46
CA SER A 53 7.31 5.32 -6.17
C SER A 53 5.80 5.41 -6.29
N MET A 54 5.27 6.56 -6.71
CA MET A 54 3.87 6.64 -7.13
C MET A 54 3.57 5.62 -8.24
N HIS A 55 4.51 5.41 -9.16
CA HIS A 55 4.37 4.41 -10.22
C HIS A 55 4.21 3.00 -9.66
N SER A 56 5.01 2.62 -8.66
CA SER A 56 4.88 1.32 -7.98
C SER A 56 3.50 1.13 -7.35
N ILE A 57 2.94 2.18 -6.74
CA ILE A 57 1.59 2.14 -6.16
C ILE A 57 0.52 1.97 -7.25
N VAL A 58 0.67 2.67 -8.37
CA VAL A 58 -0.26 2.58 -9.51
C VAL A 58 -0.20 1.20 -10.17
N GLU A 59 0.99 0.63 -10.37
CA GLU A 59 1.16 -0.72 -10.92
C GLU A 59 0.58 -1.78 -9.97
N ALA A 60 0.81 -1.67 -8.67
CA ALA A 60 0.20 -2.56 -7.68
C ALA A 60 -1.34 -2.43 -7.65
N CYS A 61 -1.86 -1.21 -7.82
CA CYS A 61 -3.30 -0.95 -7.96
C CYS A 61 -3.85 -1.56 -9.25
N ARG A 62 -3.11 -1.48 -10.35
CA ARG A 62 -3.50 -2.09 -11.62
C ARG A 62 -3.66 -3.61 -11.47
N THR A 63 -2.70 -4.27 -10.83
CA THR A 63 -2.80 -5.71 -10.50
C THR A 63 -4.01 -6.03 -9.63
N TYR A 64 -4.32 -5.18 -8.65
CA TYR A 64 -5.51 -5.29 -7.80
C TYR A 64 -6.82 -5.21 -8.61
N VAL A 65 -6.88 -4.30 -9.58
CA VAL A 65 -8.05 -4.05 -10.43
C VAL A 65 -8.24 -5.14 -11.48
N GLU A 66 -7.16 -5.54 -12.15
CA GLU A 66 -7.19 -6.56 -13.21
C GLU A 66 -7.52 -7.95 -12.65
N GLY A 67 -7.05 -8.26 -11.43
CA GLY A 67 -7.32 -9.52 -10.75
C GLY A 67 -8.77 -9.69 -10.24
N SER A 68 -9.61 -8.65 -10.26
CA SER A 68 -10.95 -8.72 -9.67
C SER A 68 -12.04 -8.12 -10.56
N LYS A 69 -13.05 -8.94 -10.93
CA LYS A 69 -14.23 -8.48 -11.71
C LYS A 69 -15.02 -7.35 -11.02
N LYS A 70 -14.91 -7.20 -9.69
CA LYS A 70 -15.59 -6.16 -8.88
C LYS A 70 -14.72 -4.91 -8.63
N ALA A 71 -13.40 -5.00 -8.82
CA ALA A 71 -12.46 -3.90 -8.57
C ALA A 71 -12.22 -3.00 -9.80
N LYS A 72 -12.94 -3.22 -10.90
CA LYS A 72 -12.85 -2.39 -12.13
C LYS A 72 -13.55 -1.04 -12.03
N THR A 73 -13.97 -0.65 -10.84
CA THR A 73 -14.66 0.63 -10.61
C THR A 73 -13.68 1.67 -10.11
N VAL A 74 -13.91 2.93 -10.49
CA VAL A 74 -13.16 4.09 -9.94
C VAL A 74 -13.15 4.07 -8.41
N GLN A 75 -14.23 3.58 -7.78
CA GLN A 75 -14.33 3.43 -6.33
C GLN A 75 -13.31 2.44 -5.75
N ALA A 76 -13.00 1.35 -6.44
CA ALA A 76 -12.01 0.38 -5.97
C ALA A 76 -10.57 0.89 -6.12
N ILE A 77 -10.29 1.63 -7.21
CA ILE A 77 -9.02 2.34 -7.41
C ILE A 77 -8.84 3.37 -6.29
N ASN A 78 -9.83 4.24 -6.08
CA ASN A 78 -9.76 5.25 -5.02
C ASN A 78 -9.62 4.63 -3.63
N ARG A 79 -10.32 3.52 -3.35
CA ARG A 79 -10.14 2.78 -2.09
C ARG A 79 -8.71 2.30 -1.91
N TYR A 80 -8.10 1.74 -2.95
CA TYR A 80 -6.73 1.26 -2.91
C TYR A 80 -5.74 2.40 -2.62
N LEU A 81 -5.84 3.51 -3.36
CA LEU A 81 -4.96 4.67 -3.19
C LEU A 81 -5.10 5.28 -1.79
N ILE A 82 -6.34 5.43 -1.31
CA ILE A 82 -6.62 5.93 0.05
C ILE A 82 -6.05 4.96 1.11
N ALA A 83 -6.13 3.66 0.90
CA ALA A 83 -5.56 2.66 1.82
C ALA A 83 -4.03 2.80 1.90
N MET A 84 -3.35 2.97 0.77
CA MET A 84 -1.89 3.19 0.74
C MET A 84 -1.49 4.50 1.41
N ASP A 85 -2.21 5.59 1.16
CA ASP A 85 -2.04 6.88 1.86
C ASP A 85 -2.17 6.71 3.38
N LYS A 86 -3.24 6.03 3.81
CA LYS A 86 -3.48 5.78 5.24
C LYS A 86 -2.37 4.95 5.85
N PHE A 87 -1.88 3.93 5.16
CA PHE A 87 -0.77 3.11 5.65
C PHE A 87 0.53 3.93 5.74
N TYR A 88 0.83 4.73 4.71
CA TYR A 88 1.99 5.60 4.73
C TYR A 88 1.93 6.60 5.91
N VAL A 89 0.87 7.40 5.99
CA VAL A 89 0.73 8.46 7.00
C VAL A 89 0.61 7.90 8.41
N ASN A 90 -0.15 6.83 8.61
CA ASN A 90 -0.44 6.34 9.96
C ASN A 90 0.55 5.31 10.49
N TYR A 91 1.37 4.70 9.63
CA TYR A 91 2.29 3.63 10.02
C TYR A 91 3.73 3.92 9.61
N ILE A 92 4.01 4.09 8.31
CA ILE A 92 5.38 4.27 7.81
C ILE A 92 5.99 5.59 8.28
N LYS A 93 5.27 6.70 8.13
CA LYS A 93 5.70 8.04 8.56
C LYS A 93 5.89 8.11 10.09
N LYS A 94 5.06 7.40 10.86
CA LYS A 94 5.22 7.32 12.33
C LYS A 94 6.49 6.58 12.76
N GLN A 95 7.08 5.76 11.90
CA GLN A 95 8.38 5.13 12.14
C GLN A 95 9.56 6.00 11.72
N GLY A 96 9.32 7.25 11.28
CA GLY A 96 10.36 8.16 10.80
C GLY A 96 10.87 7.84 9.40
N ILE A 97 10.13 7.04 8.62
CA ILE A 97 10.43 6.74 7.23
C ILE A 97 9.66 7.74 6.36
N ILE A 98 10.40 8.57 5.63
CA ILE A 98 9.84 9.58 4.74
C ILE A 98 9.98 9.05 3.30
N CYS A 99 8.86 9.04 2.58
CA CYS A 99 8.82 8.74 1.16
C CYS A 99 8.30 10.00 0.45
N ASP A 100 9.20 10.75 -0.18
CA ASP A 100 8.87 12.02 -0.85
C ASP A 100 7.75 11.84 -1.88
N GLU A 101 7.74 10.71 -2.58
CA GLU A 101 6.73 10.40 -3.60
C GLU A 101 5.33 10.16 -3.03
N LEU A 102 5.21 9.76 -1.77
CA LEU A 102 3.92 9.52 -1.11
C LEU A 102 3.48 10.70 -0.23
N GLU A 103 4.34 11.71 -0.04
CA GLU A 103 4.01 12.91 0.76
C GLU A 103 2.87 13.74 0.16
N ALA A 104 2.77 13.78 -1.17
CA ALA A 104 1.69 14.48 -1.87
C ALA A 104 0.34 13.73 -1.82
N GLY A 105 0.35 12.47 -1.40
CA GLY A 105 -0.80 11.57 -1.46
C GLY A 105 -0.96 10.90 -2.83
N CYS A 106 -1.40 9.64 -2.80
CA CYS A 106 -1.66 8.80 -3.97
C CYS A 106 -3.05 9.03 -4.55
N HIS A 107 -4.02 9.40 -3.71
CA HIS A 107 -5.37 9.72 -4.17
C HIS A 107 -5.42 11.16 -4.66
N ARG A 108 -5.88 11.39 -5.89
CA ARG A 108 -6.29 12.74 -6.29
C ARG A 108 -7.46 13.14 -5.40
N LYS A 109 -7.31 14.24 -4.67
CA LYS A 109 -8.47 15.01 -4.22
C LYS A 109 -9.10 15.59 -5.48
N GLU A 110 -10.08 14.89 -6.04
CA GLU A 110 -11.02 15.56 -6.94
C GLU A 110 -11.70 16.64 -6.10
N ASP A 111 -11.48 17.90 -6.48
CA ASP A 111 -12.18 19.09 -5.99
C ASP A 111 -13.58 19.14 -6.60
#